data_AF-A0AAN9VS75-F1
#
_entry.id   AF-A0AAN9VS75-F1
#
_cell.length_a   1.000
_cell.length_b   1.000
_cell.length_c   1.000
_cell.angle_alpha   90.00
_cell.angle_beta   90.00
_cell.angle_gamma   90.00
#
_symmetry.space_group_name_H-M   'P 1'
#
loop_
_entity.id
_entity.type
_entity.pdbx_description
1 polymer ?
#
loop_
_entity_poly.entity_id
_entity_poly.type
_entity_poly.pdbx_seq_one_letter_code
_entity_poly.pdbx_strand_id
1 'polypeptide(L)'
;MVISSVKCEHNRLAEGLAHVNPHWGDERIFQEARHIMAAVVQHITYNEFLPMLLGRELTRRYGLVPLDQGFYDGYDGDVDASAASSFVTAAFRFGHSLLPSRVERWSPSHRHVGSQRLSEILKQPFDLLKPGWMDQYLLGLINQPPHAMDTEVTKEVTNHLFQKPSHDYGMDLASINVQRAREHGVPGYAVFRRLCGLGPTDRWSALADAFRNGTVRRYHDLYDHPEDVDLWSAGVSERPEPGTMLGATFACLVARTFRDLRRGDRFWYENAGWPSAFTPAQLQEIRAVRLSRILCDTADEILTVQVYAMALPDPESNPRVACRSGVLPRIDLRMWRETPRASTPVRRGDTFPYVVAR
;
A
#
# COMPACT_ATOMS: atom_id res chain seq x y z
N MET A 1 -4.84 0.27 -13.01
CA MET A 1 -4.18 1.60 -13.01
C MET A 1 -2.87 1.52 -12.25
N VAL A 2 -2.82 1.58 -10.92
CA VAL A 2 -1.54 1.47 -10.17
C VAL A 2 -0.81 0.14 -10.42
N ILE A 3 -1.52 -0.99 -10.49
CA ILE A 3 -0.92 -2.29 -10.88
C ILE A 3 -0.32 -2.24 -12.29
N SER A 4 -0.94 -1.49 -13.21
CA SER A 4 -0.42 -1.30 -14.56
C SER A 4 0.89 -0.51 -14.52
N SER A 5 0.98 0.54 -13.69
CA SER A 5 2.22 1.29 -13.45
C SER A 5 3.33 0.38 -12.89
N VAL A 6 3.04 -0.47 -11.90
CA VAL A 6 4.02 -1.45 -11.36
C VAL A 6 4.51 -2.41 -12.45
N LYS A 7 3.62 -2.89 -13.32
CA LYS A 7 4.00 -3.76 -14.45
C LYS A 7 4.89 -3.01 -15.45
N CYS A 8 4.52 -1.80 -15.85
CA CYS A 8 5.32 -0.99 -16.78
C CYS A 8 6.71 -0.70 -16.20
N GLU A 9 6.78 -0.39 -14.91
CA GLU A 9 8.05 -0.15 -14.24
C GLU A 9 8.92 -1.42 -14.18
N HIS A 10 8.33 -2.59 -13.89
CA HIS A 10 9.06 -3.85 -13.95
C HIS A 10 9.70 -4.08 -15.33
N ASN A 11 8.95 -3.86 -16.42
CA ASN A 11 9.47 -4.00 -17.77
C ASN A 11 10.59 -2.98 -18.06
N ARG A 12 10.42 -1.72 -17.63
CA ARG A 12 11.45 -0.68 -17.75
C ARG A 12 12.74 -1.07 -17.03
N LEU A 13 12.63 -1.63 -15.83
CA LEU A 13 13.76 -2.15 -15.06
C LEU A 13 14.41 -3.33 -15.78
N ALA A 14 13.62 -4.28 -16.28
CA ALA A 14 14.10 -5.45 -17.01
C ALA A 14 14.90 -5.07 -18.27
N GLU A 15 14.36 -4.15 -19.10
CA GLU A 15 15.04 -3.64 -20.29
C GLU A 15 16.36 -2.93 -19.93
N GLY A 16 16.34 -2.10 -18.88
CA GLY A 16 17.53 -1.40 -18.41
C GLY A 16 18.60 -2.36 -17.86
N LEU A 17 18.19 -3.41 -17.13
CA LEU A 17 19.08 -4.45 -16.60
C LEU A 17 19.71 -5.27 -17.73
N ALA A 18 18.92 -5.66 -18.74
CA ALA A 18 19.42 -6.34 -19.93
C ALA A 18 20.46 -5.50 -20.68
N HIS A 19 20.26 -4.18 -20.74
CA HIS A 19 21.21 -3.26 -21.37
C HIS A 19 22.53 -3.15 -20.59
N VAL A 20 22.49 -3.03 -19.26
CA VAL A 20 23.72 -2.92 -18.45
C VAL A 20 24.43 -4.25 -18.23
N ASN A 21 23.73 -5.38 -18.39
CA ASN A 21 24.24 -6.74 -18.26
C ASN A 21 23.85 -7.63 -19.47
N PRO A 22 24.48 -7.45 -20.65
CA PRO A 22 24.12 -8.21 -21.87
C PRO A 22 24.34 -9.73 -21.77
N HIS A 23 25.07 -10.20 -20.75
CA HIS A 23 25.35 -11.61 -20.49
C HIS A 23 24.25 -12.30 -19.65
N TRP A 24 23.31 -11.55 -19.08
CA TRP A 24 22.22 -12.14 -18.31
C TRP A 24 21.17 -12.79 -19.22
N GLY A 25 20.73 -13.99 -18.86
CA GLY A 25 19.55 -14.61 -19.47
C GLY A 25 18.24 -14.10 -18.87
N ASP A 26 17.13 -14.42 -19.54
CA ASP A 26 15.79 -13.91 -19.22
C ASP A 26 15.37 -14.13 -17.77
N GLU A 27 15.61 -15.32 -17.20
CA GLU A 27 15.25 -15.62 -15.81
C GLU A 27 15.98 -14.70 -14.81
N ARG A 28 17.26 -14.42 -15.05
CA ARG A 28 18.04 -13.52 -14.20
C ARG A 28 17.50 -12.10 -14.27
N ILE A 29 17.20 -11.63 -15.48
CA ILE A 29 16.62 -10.30 -15.72
C ILE A 29 15.27 -10.18 -15.00
N PHE A 30 14.40 -11.18 -15.13
CA PHE A 30 13.09 -11.20 -14.48
C PHE A 30 13.21 -11.14 -12.95
N GLN A 31 14.02 -12.01 -12.34
CA GLN A 31 14.13 -12.05 -10.88
C GLN A 31 14.77 -10.78 -10.32
N GLU A 32 15.76 -10.20 -10.98
CA GLU A 32 16.38 -8.94 -10.53
C GLU A 32 15.42 -7.75 -10.67
N ALA A 33 14.69 -7.64 -11.79
CA ALA A 33 13.65 -6.62 -11.96
C ALA A 33 12.53 -6.77 -10.94
N ARG A 34 12.09 -8.01 -10.66
CA ARG A 34 11.10 -8.32 -9.61
C ARG A 34 11.62 -7.95 -8.22
N HIS A 35 12.88 -8.26 -7.93
CA HIS A 35 13.52 -8.00 -6.65
C HIS A 35 13.62 -6.49 -6.38
N ILE A 36 14.08 -5.70 -7.35
CA ILE A 36 14.08 -4.24 -7.26
C ILE A 36 12.66 -3.71 -7.07
N MET A 37 11.70 -4.18 -7.87
CA MET A 37 10.32 -3.69 -7.79
C MET A 37 9.67 -3.99 -6.43
N ALA A 38 9.91 -5.18 -5.87
CA ALA A 38 9.46 -5.54 -4.53
C ALA A 38 10.06 -4.59 -3.47
N ALA A 39 11.35 -4.28 -3.58
CA ALA A 39 12.03 -3.34 -2.70
C ALA A 39 11.46 -1.92 -2.78
N VAL A 40 11.14 -1.40 -3.98
CA VAL A 40 10.53 -0.05 -4.06
C VAL A 40 9.09 -0.05 -3.54
N VAL A 41 8.31 -1.13 -3.71
CA VAL A 41 6.97 -1.24 -3.09
C VAL A 41 7.07 -1.24 -1.56
N GLN A 42 8.01 -2.01 -0.99
CA GLN A 42 8.30 -1.99 0.44
C GLN A 42 8.72 -0.58 0.89
N HIS A 43 9.68 0.05 0.19
CA HIS A 43 10.16 1.38 0.52
C HIS A 43 9.03 2.43 0.50
N ILE A 44 8.26 2.54 -0.59
CA ILE A 44 7.15 3.49 -0.70
C ILE A 44 6.10 3.24 0.40
N THR A 45 5.81 1.97 0.69
CA THR A 45 4.80 1.63 1.70
C THR A 45 5.24 2.12 3.09
N TYR A 46 6.48 1.85 3.51
CA TYR A 46 6.95 2.21 4.85
C TYR A 46 7.39 3.67 4.96
N ASN A 47 7.91 4.27 3.88
CA ASN A 47 8.42 5.65 3.86
C ASN A 47 7.33 6.69 3.56
N GLU A 48 6.34 6.37 2.72
CA GLU A 48 5.30 7.32 2.30
C GLU A 48 3.91 6.96 2.83
N PHE A 49 3.46 5.71 2.64
CA PHE A 49 2.08 5.31 2.98
C PHE A 49 1.81 5.23 4.49
N LEU A 50 2.62 4.45 5.22
CA LEU A 50 2.41 4.22 6.65
C LEU A 50 2.47 5.50 7.50
N PRO A 51 3.39 6.47 7.26
CA PRO A 51 3.40 7.72 8.03
C PRO A 51 2.17 8.59 7.84
N MET A 52 1.51 8.58 6.67
CA MET A 52 0.24 9.30 6.49
C MET A 52 -0.89 8.62 7.23
N LEU A 53 -0.88 7.28 7.29
CA LEU A 53 -1.92 6.49 7.91
C LEU A 53 -1.83 6.52 9.46
N LEU A 54 -0.62 6.29 9.97
CA LEU A 54 -0.33 6.04 11.40
C LEU A 54 0.25 7.25 12.12
N GLY A 55 0.66 8.29 11.40
CA GLY A 55 1.39 9.43 11.95
C GLY A 55 2.84 9.09 12.31
N ARG A 56 3.69 10.13 12.31
CA ARG A 56 5.15 9.97 12.52
C ARG A 56 5.53 9.33 13.85
N GLU A 57 4.79 9.64 14.91
CA GLU A 57 5.05 9.14 16.26
C GLU A 57 4.85 7.62 16.34
N LEU A 58 3.71 7.12 15.85
CA LEU A 58 3.41 5.70 15.89
C LEU A 58 4.34 4.91 14.95
N THR A 59 4.63 5.43 13.76
CA THR A 59 5.60 4.83 12.82
C THR A 59 6.97 4.64 13.47
N ARG A 60 7.47 5.64 14.23
CA ARG A 60 8.74 5.51 14.96
C ARG A 60 8.65 4.50 16.11
N ARG A 61 7.60 4.59 16.93
CA ARG A 61 7.40 3.71 18.09
C ARG A 61 7.39 2.22 17.70
N TYR A 62 6.79 1.91 16.55
CA TYR A 62 6.72 0.54 16.05
C TYR A 62 7.91 0.13 15.17
N GLY A 63 8.94 0.99 15.03
CA GLY A 63 10.12 0.69 14.22
C GLY A 63 9.80 0.51 12.73
N LEU A 64 8.88 1.31 12.20
CA LEU A 64 8.41 1.22 10.81
C LEU A 64 9.12 2.21 9.87
N VAL A 65 9.99 3.07 10.39
CA VAL A 65 10.74 4.02 9.57
C VAL A 65 11.92 3.27 8.90
N PRO A 66 12.04 3.30 7.57
CA PRO A 66 13.22 2.78 6.89
C PRO A 66 14.49 3.55 7.27
N LEU A 67 15.66 2.94 7.09
CA LEU A 67 16.93 3.60 7.37
C LEU A 67 17.30 4.54 6.22
N ASP A 68 18.04 5.61 6.54
CA ASP A 68 18.59 6.52 5.53
C ASP A 68 19.88 5.97 4.89
N GLN A 69 20.62 5.13 5.62
CA GLN A 69 21.89 4.54 5.22
C GLN A 69 22.10 3.18 5.88
N GLY A 70 23.03 2.39 5.32
CA GLY A 70 23.42 1.09 5.88
C GLY A 70 22.34 0.02 5.72
N PHE A 71 22.42 -0.99 6.59
CA PHE A 71 21.58 -2.18 6.58
C PHE A 71 20.71 -2.27 7.83
N TYR A 72 19.54 -2.88 7.68
CA TYR A 72 18.66 -3.25 8.78
C TYR A 72 19.12 -4.59 9.39
N ASP A 73 19.14 -4.65 10.71
CA ASP A 73 19.56 -5.79 11.51
C ASP A 73 18.43 -6.36 12.40
N GLY A 74 17.20 -5.89 12.24
CA GLY A 74 16.06 -6.29 13.07
C GLY A 74 15.26 -7.49 12.57
N TYR A 75 15.75 -8.20 11.54
CA TYR A 75 15.16 -9.45 11.08
C TYR A 75 15.19 -10.50 12.20
N ASP A 76 14.07 -11.18 12.39
CA ASP A 76 13.87 -12.17 13.44
C ASP A 76 13.05 -13.34 12.89
N GLY A 77 13.68 -14.50 12.81
CA GLY A 77 13.06 -15.71 12.24
C GLY A 77 11.93 -16.30 13.08
N ASP A 78 11.81 -15.88 14.35
CA ASP A 78 10.76 -16.33 15.26
C ASP A 78 9.50 -15.43 15.19
N VAL A 79 9.55 -14.33 14.43
CA VAL A 79 8.40 -13.45 14.21
C VAL A 79 7.46 -14.05 13.18
N ASP A 80 6.19 -14.26 13.57
CA ASP A 80 5.13 -14.65 12.64
C ASP A 80 4.74 -13.47 11.74
N ALA A 81 5.16 -13.52 10.48
CA ALA A 81 4.81 -12.54 9.44
C ALA A 81 3.45 -12.83 8.76
N SER A 82 2.63 -13.74 9.30
CA SER A 82 1.30 -14.00 8.77
C SER A 82 0.35 -12.83 9.01
N ALA A 83 -0.52 -12.57 8.04
CA ALA A 83 -1.55 -11.54 8.18
C ALA A 83 -2.70 -12.06 9.04
N ALA A 84 -2.87 -11.49 10.23
CA ALA A 84 -3.96 -11.86 11.14
C ALA A 84 -5.34 -11.67 10.50
N SER A 85 -6.29 -12.56 10.80
CA SER A 85 -7.66 -12.49 10.27
C SER A 85 -8.33 -11.14 10.55
N SER A 86 -8.11 -10.57 11.74
CA SER A 86 -8.62 -9.25 12.12
C SER A 86 -8.06 -8.11 11.27
N PHE A 87 -6.82 -8.24 10.77
CA PHE A 87 -6.23 -7.27 9.85
C PHE A 87 -6.89 -7.36 8.47
N VAL A 88 -6.99 -8.56 7.90
CA VAL A 88 -7.46 -8.78 6.52
C VAL A 88 -8.98 -8.56 6.37
N THR A 89 -9.76 -8.92 7.38
CA THR A 89 -11.24 -8.86 7.31
C THR A 89 -11.83 -7.59 7.89
N ALA A 90 -11.07 -6.85 8.72
CA ALA A 90 -11.54 -5.61 9.34
C ALA A 90 -10.53 -4.46 9.21
N ALA A 91 -9.40 -4.47 9.92
CA ALA A 91 -8.57 -3.28 10.10
C ALA A 91 -8.09 -2.66 8.78
N PHE A 92 -7.58 -3.47 7.84
CA PHE A 92 -7.09 -2.99 6.54
C PHE A 92 -8.20 -2.73 5.52
N ARG A 93 -9.47 -2.92 5.90
CA ARG A 93 -10.64 -2.50 5.13
C ARG A 93 -11.16 -1.12 5.51
N PHE A 94 -10.40 -0.35 6.31
CA PHE A 94 -10.71 1.06 6.61
C PHE A 94 -10.88 1.88 5.32
N GLY A 95 -10.12 1.53 4.26
CA GLY A 95 -10.15 2.21 2.97
C GLY A 95 -11.51 2.22 2.28
N HIS A 96 -12.45 1.34 2.67
CA HIS A 96 -13.81 1.37 2.14
C HIS A 96 -14.60 2.64 2.55
N SER A 97 -14.26 3.27 3.69
CA SER A 97 -14.82 4.57 4.09
C SER A 97 -14.28 5.73 3.24
N LEU A 98 -13.09 5.57 2.67
CA LEU A 98 -12.42 6.60 1.87
C LEU A 98 -12.91 6.66 0.41
N LEU A 99 -13.69 5.67 -0.01
CA LEU A 99 -14.10 5.51 -1.41
C LEU A 99 -15.01 6.65 -1.86
N PRO A 100 -14.68 7.33 -2.98
CA PRO A 100 -15.53 8.37 -3.51
C PRO A 100 -16.72 7.81 -4.25
N SER A 101 -17.81 8.58 -4.29
CA SER A 101 -18.97 8.25 -5.13
C SER A 101 -18.65 8.34 -6.64
N ARG A 102 -17.58 9.04 -6.99
CA ARG A 102 -17.21 9.36 -8.36
C ARG A 102 -15.69 9.30 -8.49
N VAL A 103 -15.19 8.69 -9.55
CA VAL A 103 -13.76 8.71 -9.88
C VAL A 103 -13.55 9.74 -10.99
N GLU A 104 -12.65 10.68 -10.73
CA GLU A 104 -12.41 11.81 -11.61
C GLU A 104 -11.29 11.54 -12.63
N ARG A 105 -11.40 12.22 -13.77
CA ARG A 105 -10.40 12.30 -14.83
C ARG A 105 -9.88 13.72 -14.91
N TRP A 106 -8.57 13.86 -15.02
CA TRP A 106 -7.88 15.15 -15.01
C TRP A 106 -6.93 15.28 -16.21
N SER A 107 -6.75 16.49 -16.72
CA SER A 107 -5.86 16.79 -17.85
C SER A 107 -4.39 16.87 -17.40
N PRO A 108 -3.42 16.78 -18.33
CA PRO A 108 -1.99 17.00 -18.03
C PRO A 108 -1.67 18.35 -17.37
N SER A 109 -2.55 19.33 -17.56
CA SER A 109 -2.51 20.66 -16.93
C SER A 109 -3.18 20.70 -15.54
N HIS A 110 -3.49 19.55 -14.94
CA HIS A 110 -4.20 19.41 -13.68
C HIS A 110 -5.54 20.17 -13.66
N ARG A 111 -6.35 20.02 -14.71
CA ARG A 111 -7.74 20.50 -14.73
C ARG A 111 -8.71 19.33 -14.79
N HIS A 112 -9.79 19.40 -14.03
CA HIS A 112 -10.87 18.41 -14.08
C HIS A 112 -11.46 18.33 -15.50
N VAL A 113 -11.55 17.10 -16.04
CA VAL A 113 -12.06 16.81 -17.38
C VAL A 113 -13.46 16.21 -17.31
N GLY A 114 -13.71 15.36 -16.33
CA GLY A 114 -14.98 14.66 -16.16
C GLY A 114 -14.85 13.56 -15.11
N SER A 115 -15.92 12.81 -14.89
CA SER A 115 -15.92 11.78 -13.85
C SER A 115 -16.92 10.67 -14.15
N GLN A 116 -16.68 9.49 -13.57
CA GLN A 116 -17.54 8.31 -13.68
C GLN A 116 -18.03 7.84 -12.30
N ARG A 117 -19.26 7.34 -12.22
CA ARG A 117 -19.76 6.79 -10.95
C ARG A 117 -18.93 5.57 -10.59
N LEU A 118 -18.61 5.39 -9.31
CA LEU A 118 -17.77 4.28 -8.89
C LEU A 118 -18.42 2.93 -9.28
N SER A 119 -19.73 2.77 -9.09
CA SER A 119 -20.45 1.54 -9.45
C SER A 119 -20.36 1.16 -10.95
N GLU A 120 -20.19 2.14 -11.84
CA GLU A 120 -20.12 1.93 -13.30
C GLU A 120 -18.76 1.44 -13.78
N ILE A 121 -17.71 1.61 -12.98
CA ILE A 121 -16.33 1.25 -13.35
C ILE A 121 -15.83 0.00 -12.61
N LEU A 122 -16.50 -0.41 -11.53
CA LEU A 122 -16.14 -1.61 -10.77
C LEU A 122 -16.31 -2.88 -11.63
N LYS A 123 -15.18 -3.55 -11.92
CA LYS A 123 -15.09 -4.70 -12.84
C LYS A 123 -15.53 -4.39 -14.29
N GLN A 124 -15.46 -3.11 -14.70
CA GLN A 124 -15.80 -2.65 -16.05
C GLN A 124 -14.60 -1.92 -16.67
N PRO A 125 -13.63 -2.62 -17.28
CA PRO A 125 -12.37 -2.02 -17.71
C PRO A 125 -12.46 -1.20 -19.00
N PHE A 126 -13.64 -1.08 -19.60
CA PHE A 126 -13.84 -0.51 -20.94
C PHE A 126 -13.35 0.94 -21.07
N ASP A 127 -13.46 1.72 -19.99
CA ASP A 127 -12.94 3.07 -19.95
C ASP A 127 -11.42 3.14 -20.13
N LEU A 128 -10.70 2.14 -19.64
CA LEU A 128 -9.23 2.07 -19.76
C LEU A 128 -8.77 1.77 -21.19
N LEU A 129 -9.68 1.33 -22.08
CA LEU A 129 -9.39 1.11 -23.50
C LEU A 129 -9.51 2.41 -24.33
N LYS A 130 -10.09 3.47 -23.76
CA LYS A 130 -10.21 4.76 -24.43
C LYS A 130 -8.85 5.47 -24.41
N PRO A 131 -8.35 5.97 -25.56
CA PRO A 131 -7.04 6.63 -25.64
C PRO A 131 -6.89 7.74 -24.60
N GLY A 132 -5.79 7.71 -23.84
CA GLY A 132 -5.43 8.70 -22.82
C GLY A 132 -6.24 8.63 -21.50
N TRP A 133 -7.30 7.81 -21.40
CA TRP A 133 -8.13 7.80 -20.19
C TRP A 133 -7.43 7.19 -18.98
N MET A 134 -6.52 6.24 -19.19
CA MET A 134 -5.73 5.66 -18.10
C MET A 134 -4.93 6.74 -17.36
N ASP A 135 -4.23 7.60 -18.10
CA ASP A 135 -3.43 8.68 -17.53
C ASP A 135 -4.30 9.76 -16.90
N GLN A 136 -5.45 10.07 -17.51
CA GLN A 136 -6.40 11.00 -16.91
C GLN A 136 -6.93 10.51 -15.56
N TYR A 137 -7.16 9.21 -15.41
CA TYR A 137 -7.53 8.63 -14.11
C TYR A 137 -6.35 8.57 -13.13
N LEU A 138 -5.13 8.27 -13.59
CA LEU A 138 -3.93 8.36 -12.74
C LEU A 138 -3.74 9.80 -12.21
N LEU A 139 -3.96 10.81 -13.06
CA LEU A 139 -4.03 12.21 -12.66
C LEU A 139 -5.20 12.45 -11.69
N GLY A 140 -6.34 11.80 -11.88
CA GLY A 140 -7.43 11.80 -10.90
C GLY A 140 -7.00 11.31 -9.51
N LEU A 141 -6.30 10.17 -9.43
CA LEU A 141 -5.85 9.59 -8.16
C LEU A 141 -4.93 10.51 -7.35
N ILE A 142 -4.21 11.42 -8.00
CA ILE A 142 -3.28 12.34 -7.34
C ILE A 142 -3.85 13.75 -7.13
N ASN A 143 -4.98 14.10 -7.75
CA ASN A 143 -5.61 15.43 -7.61
C ASN A 143 -6.94 15.40 -6.86
N GLN A 144 -7.65 14.27 -6.89
CA GLN A 144 -8.93 14.10 -6.23
C GLN A 144 -8.72 13.79 -4.73
N PRO A 145 -9.32 14.55 -3.80
CA PRO A 145 -9.29 14.21 -2.39
C PRO A 145 -10.09 12.91 -2.11
N PRO A 146 -9.62 12.05 -1.19
CA PRO A 146 -10.44 10.93 -0.72
C PRO A 146 -11.60 11.43 0.14
N HIS A 147 -12.59 10.57 0.38
CA HIS A 147 -13.54 10.82 1.46
C HIS A 147 -12.85 10.71 2.83
N ALA A 148 -13.46 11.30 3.85
CA ALA A 148 -12.97 11.17 5.22
C ALA A 148 -13.14 9.73 5.73
N MET A 149 -12.26 9.30 6.63
CA MET A 149 -12.50 8.09 7.40
C MET A 149 -13.53 8.39 8.48
N ASP A 150 -14.77 7.98 8.26
CA ASP A 150 -15.86 8.17 9.21
C ASP A 150 -16.93 7.07 9.10
N THR A 151 -18.09 7.30 9.73
CA THR A 151 -19.21 6.37 9.77
C THR A 151 -19.95 6.23 8.45
N GLU A 152 -19.64 7.05 7.45
CA GLU A 152 -20.33 7.09 6.18
C GLU A 152 -19.57 6.30 5.12
N VAL A 153 -20.30 5.55 4.30
CA VAL A 153 -19.77 4.85 3.14
C VAL A 153 -20.64 5.19 1.95
N THR A 154 -20.04 5.46 0.80
CA THR A 154 -20.80 5.85 -0.39
C THR A 154 -21.80 4.79 -0.84
N LYS A 155 -22.98 5.24 -1.29
CA LYS A 155 -24.04 4.39 -1.87
C LYS A 155 -23.56 3.55 -3.06
N GLU A 156 -22.52 4.01 -3.74
CA GLU A 156 -21.89 3.27 -4.83
C GLU A 156 -21.38 1.89 -4.41
N VAL A 157 -21.08 1.70 -3.12
CA VAL A 157 -20.64 0.40 -2.57
C VAL A 157 -21.54 -0.14 -1.46
N THR A 158 -22.48 0.62 -0.89
CA THR A 158 -23.49 0.07 0.05
C THR A 158 -24.78 -0.36 -0.64
N ASN A 159 -25.11 0.18 -1.81
CA ASN A 159 -26.35 -0.15 -2.53
C ASN A 159 -26.09 -0.65 -3.95
N HIS A 160 -24.94 -0.30 -4.53
CA HIS A 160 -24.66 -0.51 -5.95
C HIS A 160 -23.35 -1.28 -6.20
N LEU A 161 -22.80 -1.96 -5.17
CA LEU A 161 -21.57 -2.74 -5.34
C LEU A 161 -21.78 -3.85 -6.37
N PHE A 162 -20.97 -3.82 -7.44
CA PHE A 162 -21.06 -4.75 -8.58
C PHE A 162 -22.48 -4.87 -9.15
N GLN A 163 -23.23 -3.76 -9.16
CA GLN A 163 -24.53 -3.67 -9.80
C GLN A 163 -24.44 -4.13 -11.26
N LYS A 164 -25.34 -5.04 -11.65
CA LYS A 164 -25.46 -5.46 -13.05
C LYS A 164 -26.27 -4.42 -13.83
N PRO A 165 -25.96 -4.16 -15.11
CA PRO A 165 -26.71 -3.18 -15.91
C PRO A 165 -28.22 -3.43 -16.02
N SER A 166 -28.66 -4.68 -15.85
CA SER A 166 -30.07 -5.07 -15.92
C SER A 166 -30.85 -4.87 -14.60
N HIS A 167 -30.19 -4.46 -13.52
CA HIS A 167 -30.79 -4.28 -12.20
C HIS A 167 -30.55 -2.85 -11.71
N ASP A 168 -31.42 -2.36 -10.84
CA ASP A 168 -31.31 -1.06 -10.16
C ASP A 168 -30.66 -1.17 -8.77
N TYR A 169 -30.27 -2.38 -8.35
CA TYR A 169 -29.59 -2.67 -7.09
C TYR A 169 -28.30 -3.49 -7.28
N GLY A 170 -27.41 -3.38 -6.30
CA GLY A 170 -26.20 -4.18 -6.15
C GLY A 170 -26.09 -4.78 -4.74
N MET A 171 -24.87 -5.05 -4.32
CA MET A 171 -24.57 -5.54 -2.97
C MET A 171 -24.20 -4.40 -2.02
N ASP A 172 -24.11 -4.72 -0.73
CA ASP A 172 -23.66 -3.81 0.32
C ASP A 172 -22.31 -4.25 0.89
N LEU A 173 -21.24 -3.52 0.55
CA LEU A 173 -19.87 -3.76 0.99
C LEU A 173 -19.71 -3.62 2.51
N ALA A 174 -20.40 -2.68 3.15
CA ALA A 174 -20.31 -2.47 4.59
C ALA A 174 -20.91 -3.68 5.33
N SER A 175 -22.08 -4.14 4.90
CA SER A 175 -22.71 -5.36 5.42
C SER A 175 -21.83 -6.59 5.19
N ILE A 176 -21.17 -6.70 4.02
CA ILE A 176 -20.25 -7.79 3.70
C ILE A 176 -19.02 -7.75 4.61
N ASN A 177 -18.49 -6.58 4.97
CA ASN A 177 -17.35 -6.49 5.89
C ASN A 177 -17.72 -7.03 7.27
N VAL A 178 -18.88 -6.61 7.80
CA VAL A 178 -19.40 -7.11 9.09
C VAL A 178 -19.60 -8.63 9.04
N GLN A 179 -20.33 -9.12 8.03
CA GLN A 179 -20.60 -10.56 7.91
C GLN A 179 -19.33 -11.38 7.67
N ARG A 180 -18.34 -10.87 6.93
CA ARG A 180 -17.07 -11.55 6.68
C ARG A 180 -16.24 -11.67 7.96
N ALA A 181 -16.22 -10.65 8.80
CA ALA A 181 -15.52 -10.72 10.08
C ALA A 181 -16.15 -11.79 10.99
N ARG A 182 -17.48 -11.85 11.04
CA ARG A 182 -18.23 -12.89 11.79
C ARG A 182 -17.98 -14.29 11.25
N GLU A 183 -18.02 -14.48 9.93
CA GLU A 183 -17.68 -15.75 9.26
C GLU A 183 -16.29 -16.25 9.64
N HIS A 184 -15.33 -15.33 9.75
CA HIS A 184 -13.94 -15.63 10.13
C HIS A 184 -13.73 -15.78 11.65
N GLY A 185 -14.79 -15.67 12.46
CA GLY A 185 -14.70 -15.74 13.92
C GLY A 185 -13.87 -14.63 14.54
N VAL A 186 -13.81 -13.45 13.90
CA VAL A 186 -13.08 -12.30 14.44
C VAL A 186 -13.79 -11.81 15.70
N PRO A 187 -13.09 -11.70 16.85
CA PRO A 187 -13.70 -11.18 18.06
C PRO A 187 -14.26 -9.77 17.92
N GLY A 188 -15.15 -9.40 18.83
CA GLY A 188 -15.67 -8.03 18.94
C GLY A 188 -14.56 -7.01 19.22
N TYR A 189 -14.88 -5.75 18.96
CA TYR A 189 -13.99 -4.59 19.12
C TYR A 189 -13.32 -4.52 20.52
N ALA A 190 -14.05 -4.91 21.56
CA ALA A 190 -13.60 -4.96 22.95
C ALA A 190 -12.27 -5.72 23.13
N VAL A 191 -12.13 -6.87 22.48
CA VAL A 191 -10.95 -7.73 22.61
C VAL A 191 -9.72 -7.04 22.06
N PHE A 192 -9.87 -6.31 20.95
CA PHE A 192 -8.76 -5.61 20.31
C PHE A 192 -8.37 -4.33 21.05
N ARG A 193 -9.32 -3.64 21.70
CA ARG A 193 -8.97 -2.56 22.64
C ARG A 193 -8.12 -3.06 23.80
N ARG A 194 -8.49 -4.18 24.42
CA ARG A 194 -7.69 -4.81 25.49
C ARG A 194 -6.31 -5.21 24.98
N LEU A 195 -6.24 -5.85 23.81
CA LEU A 195 -4.99 -6.23 23.14
C LEU A 195 -4.06 -5.03 22.90
N CYS A 196 -4.64 -3.86 22.62
CA CYS A 196 -3.93 -2.61 22.35
C CYS A 196 -3.76 -1.72 23.59
N GLY A 197 -4.16 -2.18 24.79
CA GLY A 197 -4.02 -1.41 26.03
C GLY A 197 -4.92 -0.18 26.13
N LEU A 198 -6.04 -0.14 25.39
CA LEU A 198 -6.94 1.02 25.29
C LEU A 198 -8.07 1.03 26.34
N GLY A 199 -8.00 0.16 27.35
CA GLY A 199 -9.00 0.05 28.41
C GLY A 199 -10.24 -0.79 28.06
N PRO A 200 -11.11 -1.06 29.05
CA PRO A 200 -12.27 -1.94 28.91
C PRO A 200 -13.45 -1.27 28.19
N THR A 201 -14.37 -2.09 27.70
CA THR A 201 -15.64 -1.69 27.05
C THR A 201 -16.82 -2.44 27.65
N ASP A 202 -16.92 -2.39 28.97
CA ASP A 202 -17.92 -3.09 29.78
C ASP A 202 -19.27 -2.37 29.84
N ARG A 203 -19.31 -1.10 29.45
CA ARG A 203 -20.53 -0.27 29.42
C ARG A 203 -20.47 0.74 28.28
N TRP A 204 -21.64 1.13 27.78
CA TRP A 204 -21.76 2.10 26.68
C TRP A 204 -21.05 3.43 26.94
N SER A 205 -21.04 3.90 28.20
CA SER A 205 -20.34 5.13 28.58
C SER A 205 -18.82 5.05 28.46
N ALA A 206 -18.22 3.84 28.48
CA ALA A 206 -16.78 3.66 28.25
C ALA A 206 -16.38 3.92 26.79
N LEU A 207 -17.35 3.92 25.87
CA LEU A 207 -17.12 4.22 24.44
C LEU A 207 -17.19 5.73 24.14
N ALA A 208 -17.61 6.57 25.07
CA ALA A 208 -17.84 7.99 24.81
C ALA A 208 -16.56 8.76 24.43
N ASP A 209 -15.40 8.35 24.92
CA ASP A 209 -14.12 8.97 24.60
C ASP A 209 -13.62 8.58 23.20
N ALA A 210 -13.84 7.32 22.80
CA ALA A 210 -13.40 6.78 21.52
C ALA A 210 -14.32 7.18 20.35
N PHE A 211 -15.60 7.45 20.61
CA PHE A 211 -16.63 7.64 19.58
C PHE A 211 -17.36 8.98 19.71
N ARG A 212 -18.14 9.35 18.69
CA ARG A 212 -19.14 10.42 18.80
C ARG A 212 -20.36 9.91 19.58
N ASN A 213 -20.99 10.76 20.40
CA ASN A 213 -22.17 10.38 21.20
C ASN A 213 -23.31 9.79 20.35
N GLY A 214 -23.52 10.31 19.13
CA GLY A 214 -24.51 9.75 18.20
C GLY A 214 -24.19 8.33 17.74
N THR A 215 -22.91 8.00 17.56
CA THR A 215 -22.46 6.64 17.22
C THR A 215 -22.69 5.70 18.40
N VAL A 216 -22.34 6.11 19.62
CA VAL A 216 -22.57 5.29 20.83
C VAL A 216 -24.06 4.98 21.01
N ARG A 217 -24.95 5.96 20.80
CA ARG A 217 -26.40 5.73 20.82
C ARG A 217 -26.86 4.71 19.77
N ARG A 218 -26.37 4.84 18.53
CA ARG A 218 -26.70 3.88 17.47
C ARG A 218 -26.21 2.47 17.80
N TYR A 219 -25.04 2.31 18.42
CA TYR A 219 -24.59 1.00 18.87
C TYR A 219 -25.43 0.45 20.01
N HIS A 220 -25.79 1.29 20.98
CA HIS A 220 -26.70 0.91 22.06
C HIS A 220 -28.06 0.43 21.53
N ASP A 221 -28.58 1.04 20.45
CA ASP A 221 -29.86 0.65 19.86
C ASP A 221 -29.76 -0.63 18.99
N LEU A 222 -28.56 -1.03 18.57
CA LEU A 222 -28.33 -2.14 17.63
C LEU A 222 -27.77 -3.41 18.29
N TYR A 223 -26.96 -3.27 19.33
CA TYR A 223 -26.26 -4.38 19.99
C TYR A 223 -26.72 -4.49 21.44
N ASP A 224 -26.87 -5.72 21.95
CA ASP A 224 -27.29 -5.95 23.33
C ASP A 224 -26.21 -5.53 24.33
N HIS A 225 -24.93 -5.77 24.01
CA HIS A 225 -23.79 -5.41 24.84
C HIS A 225 -22.68 -4.67 24.04
N PRO A 226 -21.95 -3.70 24.64
CA PRO A 226 -20.84 -3.02 23.97
C PRO A 226 -19.68 -3.95 23.55
N GLU A 227 -19.61 -5.17 24.08
CA GLU A 227 -18.62 -6.15 23.66
C GLU A 227 -18.98 -6.87 22.34
N ASP A 228 -20.24 -6.81 21.93
CA ASP A 228 -20.74 -7.44 20.71
C ASP A 228 -20.47 -6.59 19.45
N VAL A 229 -20.00 -5.35 19.62
CA VAL A 229 -19.76 -4.43 18.51
C VAL A 229 -18.67 -5.00 17.59
N ASP A 230 -19.01 -5.17 16.31
CA ASP A 230 -18.10 -5.71 15.31
C ASP A 230 -16.87 -4.82 15.10
N LEU A 231 -15.68 -5.44 15.01
CA LEU A 231 -14.41 -4.73 14.88
C LEU A 231 -14.37 -3.75 13.69
N TRP A 232 -14.90 -4.14 12.52
CA TRP A 232 -14.85 -3.26 11.35
C TRP A 232 -15.67 -1.99 11.54
N SER A 233 -16.92 -2.13 12.01
CA SER A 233 -17.81 -0.99 12.25
C SER A 233 -17.22 -0.04 13.28
N ALA A 234 -16.73 -0.58 14.40
CA ALA A 234 -16.12 0.23 15.44
C ALA A 234 -14.84 0.92 14.96
N GLY A 235 -13.94 0.22 14.26
CA GLY A 235 -12.67 0.82 13.88
C GLY A 235 -12.77 1.95 12.85
N VAL A 236 -13.77 1.94 11.95
CA VAL A 236 -14.03 3.09 11.06
C VAL A 236 -14.77 4.24 11.76
N SER A 237 -15.42 3.95 12.89
CA SER A 237 -16.20 4.93 13.65
C SER A 237 -15.40 5.60 14.79
N GLU A 238 -14.24 5.03 15.14
CA GLU A 238 -13.35 5.55 16.18
C GLU A 238 -12.74 6.88 15.73
N ARG A 239 -12.66 7.84 16.66
CA ARG A 239 -12.05 9.14 16.37
C ARG A 239 -10.58 8.94 15.96
N PRO A 240 -10.12 9.57 14.87
CA PRO A 240 -8.71 9.52 14.51
C PRO A 240 -7.83 10.09 15.61
N GLU A 241 -6.67 9.46 15.84
CA GLU A 241 -5.65 10.00 16.74
C GLU A 241 -5.01 11.26 16.11
N PRO A 242 -4.48 12.20 16.92
CA PRO A 242 -3.81 13.37 16.40
C PRO A 242 -2.67 13.02 15.42
N GLY A 243 -2.77 13.51 14.19
CA GLY A 243 -1.77 13.27 13.14
C GLY A 243 -1.85 11.91 12.46
N THR A 244 -2.92 11.14 12.70
CA THR A 244 -3.21 9.87 12.02
C THR A 244 -4.52 9.98 11.24
N MET A 245 -4.74 9.06 10.29
CA MET A 245 -6.05 8.87 9.67
C MET A 245 -6.92 7.87 10.46
N LEU A 246 -6.28 6.95 11.20
CA LEU A 246 -6.94 5.85 11.90
C LEU A 246 -7.21 6.18 13.37
N GLY A 247 -8.32 5.67 13.90
CA GLY A 247 -8.51 5.56 15.35
C GLY A 247 -7.51 4.61 16.03
N ALA A 248 -7.35 4.76 17.34
CA ALA A 248 -6.31 4.08 18.12
C ALA A 248 -6.28 2.55 17.94
N THR A 249 -7.43 1.90 17.81
CA THR A 249 -7.52 0.44 17.68
C THR A 249 -7.01 -0.02 16.32
N PHE A 250 -7.49 0.58 15.23
CA PHE A 250 -6.99 0.25 13.89
C PHE A 250 -5.53 0.64 13.71
N ALA A 251 -5.11 1.80 14.25
CA ALA A 251 -3.71 2.22 14.22
C ALA A 251 -2.79 1.18 14.89
N CYS A 252 -3.16 0.67 16.07
CA CYS A 252 -2.44 -0.41 16.75
C CYS A 252 -2.38 -1.70 15.92
N LEU A 253 -3.51 -2.17 15.38
CA LEU A 253 -3.54 -3.42 14.60
C LEU A 253 -2.71 -3.31 13.32
N VAL A 254 -2.85 -2.21 12.59
CA VAL A 254 -2.10 -1.95 11.37
C VAL A 254 -0.60 -1.83 11.69
N ALA A 255 -0.21 -1.04 12.70
CA ALA A 255 1.18 -0.87 13.08
C ALA A 255 1.85 -2.19 13.51
N ARG A 256 1.13 -3.04 14.27
CA ARG A 256 1.61 -4.37 14.65
C ARG A 256 1.82 -5.27 13.44
N THR A 257 0.84 -5.36 12.54
CA THR A 257 0.96 -6.20 11.33
C THR A 257 2.13 -5.74 10.46
N PHE A 258 2.29 -4.44 10.20
CA PHE A 258 3.44 -3.97 9.41
C PHE A 258 4.78 -4.13 10.13
N ARG A 259 4.83 -4.02 11.47
CA ARG A 259 6.05 -4.34 12.22
C ARG A 259 6.45 -5.79 12.01
N ASP A 260 5.49 -6.70 12.12
CA ASP A 260 5.75 -8.15 12.02
C ASP A 260 6.07 -8.55 10.58
N LEU A 261 5.43 -7.93 9.57
CA LEU A 261 5.80 -8.08 8.16
C LEU A 261 7.22 -7.62 7.87
N ARG A 262 7.70 -6.51 8.45
CA ARG A 262 9.09 -6.06 8.29
C ARG A 262 10.08 -6.99 8.99
N ARG A 263 9.81 -7.32 10.27
CA ARG A 263 10.74 -8.10 11.11
C ARG A 263 10.82 -9.57 10.72
N GLY A 264 9.72 -10.18 10.29
CA GLY A 264 9.67 -11.59 9.90
C GLY A 264 10.01 -11.83 8.42
N ASP A 265 10.20 -10.79 7.61
CA ASP A 265 10.59 -10.94 6.21
C ASP A 265 12.12 -11.05 6.04
N ARG A 266 12.59 -12.26 5.76
CA ARG A 266 14.00 -12.53 5.44
C ARG A 266 14.47 -11.75 4.20
N PHE A 267 13.56 -11.46 3.27
CA PHE A 267 13.80 -10.70 2.05
C PHE A 267 13.48 -9.20 2.20
N TRP A 268 13.31 -8.68 3.42
CA TRP A 268 13.19 -7.25 3.65
C TRP A 268 14.37 -6.52 2.99
N TYR A 269 14.06 -5.51 2.16
CA TYR A 269 15.04 -4.97 1.22
C TYR A 269 16.29 -4.40 1.88
N GLU A 270 16.23 -3.98 3.14
CA GLU A 270 17.39 -3.42 3.86
C GLU A 270 18.26 -4.47 4.58
N ASN A 271 17.87 -5.76 4.58
CA ASN A 271 18.63 -6.80 5.26
C ASN A 271 20.00 -7.02 4.61
N ALA A 272 21.03 -7.24 5.44
CA ALA A 272 22.36 -7.66 4.99
C ALA A 272 22.54 -9.18 5.06
N GLY A 273 23.66 -9.67 4.49
CA GLY A 273 24.19 -11.01 4.77
C GLY A 273 23.47 -12.17 4.07
N TRP A 274 22.41 -11.90 3.32
CA TRP A 274 21.70 -12.89 2.52
C TRP A 274 22.10 -12.81 1.04
N PRO A 275 21.97 -13.90 0.26
CA PRO A 275 22.19 -13.85 -1.19
C PRO A 275 21.28 -12.85 -1.93
N SER A 276 20.13 -12.51 -1.34
CA SER A 276 19.20 -11.49 -1.83
C SER A 276 19.51 -10.07 -1.31
N ALA A 277 20.59 -9.86 -0.56
CA ALA A 277 20.88 -8.52 -0.04
C ALA A 277 21.32 -7.59 -1.17
N PHE A 278 20.76 -6.39 -1.21
CA PHE A 278 21.27 -5.32 -2.05
C PHE A 278 22.62 -4.81 -1.52
N THR A 279 23.46 -4.28 -2.38
CA THR A 279 24.66 -3.55 -1.94
C THR A 279 24.27 -2.18 -1.35
N PRO A 280 25.13 -1.52 -0.55
CA PRO A 280 24.82 -0.19 -0.04
C PRO A 280 24.52 0.84 -1.14
N ALA A 281 25.20 0.77 -2.29
CA ALA A 281 24.94 1.64 -3.43
C ALA A 281 23.56 1.40 -4.04
N GLN A 282 23.17 0.13 -4.22
CA GLN A 282 21.84 -0.24 -4.69
C GLN A 282 20.73 0.20 -3.73
N LEU A 283 20.96 0.12 -2.41
CA LEU A 283 20.01 0.60 -1.42
C LEU A 283 19.78 2.11 -1.48
N GLN A 284 20.82 2.90 -1.75
CA GLN A 284 20.65 4.35 -1.90
C GLN A 284 19.82 4.69 -3.13
N GLU A 285 19.96 3.94 -4.23
CA GLU A 285 19.09 4.11 -5.40
C GLU A 285 17.62 3.81 -5.06
N ILE A 286 17.34 2.73 -4.31
CA ILE A 286 15.98 2.36 -3.89
C ILE A 286 15.39 3.41 -2.94
N ARG A 287 16.16 3.90 -1.96
CA ARG A 287 15.73 4.92 -0.99
C ARG A 287 15.43 6.29 -1.60
N ALA A 288 15.96 6.56 -2.79
CA ALA A 288 15.69 7.80 -3.52
C ALA A 288 14.35 7.78 -4.28
N VAL A 289 13.78 6.59 -4.51
CA VAL A 289 12.55 6.39 -5.27
C VAL A 289 11.35 6.94 -4.51
N ARG A 290 10.45 7.59 -5.25
CA ARG A 290 9.13 8.02 -4.78
C ARG A 290 8.05 7.45 -5.68
N LEU A 291 6.83 7.31 -5.17
CA LEU A 291 5.68 6.91 -6.00
C LEU A 291 5.47 7.85 -7.20
N SER A 292 5.70 9.15 -7.01
CA SER A 292 5.63 10.17 -8.05
C SER A 292 6.59 9.91 -9.21
N ARG A 293 7.80 9.38 -8.94
CA ARG A 293 8.75 8.96 -9.98
C ARG A 293 8.19 7.82 -10.82
N ILE A 294 7.61 6.80 -10.17
CA ILE A 294 7.01 5.65 -10.85
C ILE A 294 5.86 6.10 -11.76
N LEU A 295 5.01 7.02 -11.29
CA LEU A 295 3.93 7.58 -12.11
C LEU A 295 4.48 8.33 -13.34
N CYS A 296 5.50 9.18 -13.17
CA CYS A 296 6.14 9.86 -14.29
C CYS A 296 6.85 8.93 -15.29
N ASP A 297 7.25 7.74 -14.87
CA ASP A 297 7.99 6.78 -15.73
C ASP A 297 7.05 5.83 -16.48
N THR A 298 5.79 5.74 -16.04
CA THR A 298 4.84 4.71 -16.50
C THR A 298 3.58 5.28 -17.14
N ALA A 299 3.39 6.60 -17.07
CA ALA A 299 2.31 7.32 -17.76
C ALA A 299 2.89 8.22 -18.84
N ASP A 300 2.19 8.32 -19.97
CA ASP A 300 2.61 9.06 -21.16
C ASP A 300 2.32 10.57 -21.00
N GLU A 301 1.21 10.90 -20.36
CA GLU A 301 0.61 12.24 -20.30
C GLU A 301 0.81 12.94 -18.93
N ILE A 302 1.52 12.31 -17.99
CA ILE A 302 1.89 12.94 -16.71
C ILE A 302 3.18 13.76 -16.90
N LEU A 303 3.02 15.07 -17.13
CA LEU A 303 4.14 15.99 -17.34
C LEU A 303 4.68 16.59 -16.02
N THR A 304 3.78 16.82 -15.08
CA THR A 304 4.07 17.33 -13.74
C THR A 304 3.35 16.48 -12.69
N VAL A 305 3.97 16.35 -11.52
CA VAL A 305 3.41 15.60 -10.39
C VAL A 305 3.90 16.24 -9.10
N GLN A 306 3.11 16.19 -8.02
CA GLN A 306 3.61 16.56 -6.69
C GLN A 306 4.68 15.58 -6.20
N VAL A 307 5.58 16.05 -5.32
CA VAL A 307 6.69 15.24 -4.81
C VAL A 307 6.18 13.97 -4.12
N TYR A 308 5.17 14.08 -3.27
CA TYR A 308 4.50 12.97 -2.60
C TYR A 308 3.11 12.74 -3.21
N ALA A 309 2.99 11.71 -4.06
CA ALA A 309 1.82 11.48 -4.89
C ALA A 309 0.53 11.14 -4.11
N MET A 310 0.67 10.61 -2.89
CA MET A 310 -0.47 10.27 -2.02
C MET A 310 -0.94 11.45 -1.15
N ALA A 311 -0.22 12.58 -1.18
CA ALA A 311 -0.65 13.83 -0.57
C ALA A 311 -1.14 14.79 -1.66
N LEU A 312 -2.12 15.62 -1.31
CA LEU A 312 -2.58 16.67 -2.21
C LEU A 312 -1.44 17.67 -2.50
N PRO A 313 -1.44 18.30 -3.69
CA PRO A 313 -0.43 19.27 -4.06
C PRO A 313 -0.57 20.53 -3.22
N ASP A 314 0.57 21.06 -2.76
CA ASP A 314 0.66 22.30 -1.99
C ASP A 314 1.91 23.08 -2.44
N PRO A 315 1.83 24.39 -2.75
CA PRO A 315 2.96 25.13 -3.32
C PRO A 315 4.23 25.15 -2.47
N GLU A 316 4.11 25.02 -1.15
CA GLU A 316 5.24 25.11 -0.21
C GLU A 316 5.71 23.73 0.25
N SER A 317 4.78 22.90 0.72
CA SER A 317 5.08 21.63 1.38
C SER A 317 5.08 20.42 0.45
N ASN A 318 4.36 20.47 -0.67
CA ASN A 318 4.27 19.38 -1.65
C ASN A 318 4.10 19.89 -3.09
N PRO A 319 5.06 20.67 -3.61
CA PRO A 319 4.91 21.36 -4.88
C PRO A 319 4.85 20.38 -6.04
N ARG A 320 4.14 20.76 -7.11
CA ARG A 320 4.22 20.06 -8.38
C ARG A 320 5.54 20.35 -9.07
N VAL A 321 6.24 19.31 -9.49
CA VAL A 321 7.51 19.39 -10.20
C VAL A 321 7.39 18.73 -11.56
N ALA A 322 8.17 19.19 -12.54
CA ALA A 322 8.22 18.54 -13.84
C ALA A 322 8.90 17.17 -13.73
N CYS A 323 8.34 16.16 -14.38
CA CYS A 323 8.87 14.80 -14.38
C CYS A 323 10.32 14.71 -14.92
N ARG A 324 10.77 15.72 -15.67
CA ARG A 324 12.12 15.83 -16.26
C ARG A 324 13.04 16.81 -15.54
N SER A 325 12.62 17.41 -14.42
CA SER A 325 13.39 18.43 -13.69
C SER A 325 14.62 17.90 -12.94
N GLY A 326 14.72 16.59 -12.72
CA GLY A 326 15.76 15.97 -11.89
C GLY A 326 15.42 15.92 -10.39
N VAL A 327 14.34 16.59 -9.93
CA VAL A 327 13.88 16.55 -8.53
C VAL A 327 13.44 15.14 -8.12
N LEU A 328 12.86 14.39 -9.06
CA LEU A 328 12.45 13.00 -8.88
C LEU A 328 13.48 12.10 -9.57
N PRO A 329 14.49 11.58 -8.85
CA PRO A 329 15.55 10.78 -9.45
C PRO A 329 15.03 9.41 -9.91
N ARG A 330 15.63 8.87 -10.97
CA ARG A 330 15.43 7.49 -11.42
C ARG A 330 16.48 6.60 -10.75
N ILE A 331 16.16 5.32 -10.58
CA ILE A 331 17.14 4.30 -10.18
C ILE A 331 18.25 4.23 -11.24
N ASP A 332 19.48 4.44 -10.82
CA ASP A 332 20.66 4.20 -11.64
C ASP A 332 21.02 2.70 -11.65
N LEU A 333 20.57 2.01 -12.71
CA LEU A 333 20.81 0.58 -12.89
C LEU A 333 22.29 0.22 -13.11
N ARG A 334 23.19 1.19 -13.28
CA ARG A 334 24.64 0.91 -13.29
C ARG A 334 25.12 0.31 -11.97
N MET A 335 24.41 0.54 -10.86
CA MET A 335 24.69 -0.10 -9.57
C MET A 335 24.41 -1.62 -9.55
N TRP A 336 23.73 -2.15 -10.59
CA TRP A 336 23.51 -3.60 -10.81
C TRP A 336 24.40 -4.18 -11.90
N ARG A 337 25.34 -3.40 -12.46
CA ARG A 337 26.24 -3.90 -13.50
C ARG A 337 27.24 -4.90 -12.90
N GLU A 338 27.27 -6.09 -13.48
CA GLU A 338 28.31 -7.08 -13.24
C GLU A 338 29.41 -6.91 -14.28
N THR A 339 30.67 -6.80 -13.84
CA THR A 339 31.80 -6.97 -14.77
C THR A 339 31.86 -8.43 -15.20
N PRO A 340 31.91 -8.74 -16.51
CA PRO A 340 32.12 -10.10 -16.97
C PRO A 340 33.38 -10.64 -16.30
N ARG A 341 33.27 -11.73 -15.53
CA ARG A 341 34.46 -12.47 -15.11
C ARG A 341 35.17 -12.87 -16.39
N ALA A 342 36.43 -12.47 -16.55
CA ALA A 342 37.30 -13.00 -17.58
C ALA A 342 37.15 -14.52 -17.54
N SER A 343 36.73 -15.11 -18.65
CA SER A 343 36.64 -16.55 -18.80
C SER A 343 38.04 -17.11 -18.58
N THR A 344 38.34 -17.55 -17.36
CA THR A 344 39.43 -18.50 -17.15
C THR A 344 39.10 -19.68 -18.06
N PRO A 345 39.99 -20.08 -18.99
CA PRO A 345 39.68 -21.14 -19.92
C PRO A 345 39.39 -22.39 -19.09
N VAL A 346 38.16 -22.90 -19.19
CA VAL A 346 37.81 -24.20 -18.64
C VAL A 346 38.70 -25.21 -19.36
N ARG A 347 39.71 -25.73 -18.66
CA ARG A 347 40.44 -26.91 -19.14
C ARG A 347 39.42 -28.03 -19.22
N ARG A 348 39.21 -28.57 -20.43
CA ARG A 348 38.41 -29.77 -20.64
C ARG A 348 38.99 -30.88 -19.74
N GLY A 349 38.22 -31.30 -18.76
CA GLY A 349 38.50 -32.51 -18.00
C GLY A 349 38.38 -32.37 -16.50
N ASP A 350 37.24 -31.90 -15.99
CA ASP A 350 36.81 -32.25 -14.64
C ASP A 350 35.30 -32.47 -14.64
N THR A 351 34.92 -33.72 -14.52
CA THR A 351 33.55 -34.21 -14.32
C THR A 351 33.04 -33.75 -12.95
N PHE A 352 31.99 -32.93 -12.91
CA PHE A 352 31.26 -32.66 -11.68
C PHE A 352 30.39 -33.87 -11.30
N PRO A 353 30.50 -34.42 -10.07
CA PRO A 353 29.55 -35.41 -9.59
C PRO A 353 28.26 -34.70 -9.17
N TYR A 354 27.14 -35.18 -9.67
CA TYR A 354 25.80 -34.86 -9.17
C TYR A 354 25.71 -35.28 -7.69
N VAL A 355 25.53 -34.32 -6.79
CA VAL A 355 25.06 -34.60 -5.42
C VAL A 355 23.54 -34.47 -5.43
N VAL A 356 22.88 -35.62 -5.43
CA VAL A 356 21.45 -35.75 -5.11
C VAL A 356 21.32 -35.65 -3.59
N ALA A 357 20.68 -34.60 -3.10
CA ALA A 357 20.24 -34.54 -1.70
C ALA A 357 18.91 -35.28 -1.57
N ARG A 358 18.87 -36.24 -0.65
CA ARG A 358 17.64 -36.88 -0.13
C ARG A 358 17.00 -36.02 0.93
#